data_AF-A0AAX2E8Q0-F1
#
_entry.id   AF-A0AAX2E8Q0-F1
#
_cell.length_a   1.000
_cell.length_b   1.000
_cell.length_c   1.000
_cell.angle_alpha   90.00
_cell.angle_beta   90.00
_cell.angle_gamma   90.00
#
_symmetry.space_group_name_H-M   'P 1'
#
loop_
_entity.id
_entity.type
_entity.pdbx_description
1 polymer ?
#
loop_
_entity_poly.entity_id
_entity_poly.type
_entity_poly.pdbx_seq_one_letter_code
_entity_poly.pdbx_strand_id
1 'polypeptide(L)'
;MRRSSYGIAVYGSLILLIFAAIGFILMQITSEWFILWSALMIGAALIISVLYRLQERYIKPVSMTAEVAEELVKGNYKARNYENFYGDAGRLIRSVNQIARNLHELELLEKMQEDQLETVIDNMESGLMLVDERGYVHLVNRKFLSVFGGKDKDYIGHVYHDTISQTNIHHVVSEAFLYEEKVRDAFTLQREKEKRFFEIVAAPIFNDSYDLKGAVLVFYEITELKRVEEMRKDFVANVSHELKTPLTSIRGFSETLLEEGALDDKELTERFITIINNESQRLQALVKDLLELSRLEKDELQVRMERLDFRYMVDAIMPMIEQHASNKQIEVELELPDSVIMRGDEDRLKQLVINLMNNAVNYTPPSGKVKLKVTQSNDAVFAEISDTGMGIPEDSLDRIFERFYRVDKARSRNTGGTGLGLAIVKHVVEAHGGTISVNSEVNKGTTFSIRLPKALG
;
A
#
# COMPACT_ATOMS: atom_id res chain seq x y z
N MET A 1 -58.90 -4.60 14.84
CA MET A 1 -59.70 -4.39 16.08
C MET A 1 -61.22 -4.21 15.88
N ARG A 2 -61.72 -3.37 14.94
CA ARG A 2 -63.17 -3.12 14.79
C ARG A 2 -64.03 -4.36 14.48
N ARG A 3 -63.55 -5.34 13.69
CA ARG A 3 -64.34 -6.53 13.29
C ARG A 3 -64.67 -7.52 14.42
N SER A 4 -63.83 -7.62 15.44
CA SER A 4 -64.01 -8.56 16.56
C SER A 4 -65.06 -8.08 17.57
N SER A 5 -65.18 -6.75 17.76
CA SER A 5 -66.19 -6.14 18.62
C SER A 5 -67.61 -6.30 18.07
N TYR A 6 -67.78 -6.35 16.74
CA TYR A 6 -69.08 -6.65 16.12
C TYR A 6 -69.57 -8.06 16.43
N GLY A 7 -68.66 -9.05 16.51
CA GLY A 7 -69.03 -10.43 16.85
C GLY A 7 -69.71 -10.51 18.21
N ILE A 8 -69.11 -9.94 19.26
CA ILE A 8 -69.70 -9.97 20.61
C ILE A 8 -71.00 -9.19 20.69
N ALA A 9 -71.10 -8.05 20.01
CA ALA A 9 -72.35 -7.29 19.98
C ALA A 9 -73.48 -8.09 19.30
N VAL A 10 -73.18 -8.83 18.23
CA VAL A 10 -74.13 -9.69 17.50
C VAL A 10 -74.48 -10.95 18.29
N TYR A 11 -73.52 -11.64 18.90
CA TYR A 11 -73.82 -12.79 19.74
C TYR A 11 -74.54 -12.39 21.03
N GLY A 12 -74.18 -11.25 21.62
CA GLY A 12 -74.85 -10.68 22.79
C GLY A 12 -76.30 -10.31 22.50
N SER A 13 -76.57 -9.67 21.35
CA SER A 13 -77.94 -9.35 20.94
C SER A 13 -78.76 -10.61 20.59
N LEU A 14 -78.13 -11.62 19.97
CA LEU A 14 -78.78 -12.91 19.68
C LEU A 14 -79.12 -13.67 20.98
N ILE A 15 -78.22 -13.69 21.95
CA ILE A 15 -78.46 -14.30 23.26
C ILE A 15 -79.59 -13.57 23.98
N LEU A 16 -79.58 -12.23 23.99
CA LEU A 16 -80.68 -11.45 24.57
C LEU A 16 -82.02 -11.74 23.89
N LEU A 17 -82.04 -11.88 22.56
CA LEU A 17 -83.25 -12.25 21.81
C LEU A 17 -83.74 -13.68 22.14
N ILE A 18 -82.83 -14.64 22.25
CA ILE A 18 -83.17 -16.03 22.62
C ILE A 18 -83.73 -16.07 24.05
N PHE A 19 -83.08 -15.40 24.99
CA PHE A 19 -83.56 -15.32 26.37
C PHE A 19 -84.90 -14.58 26.47
N ALA A 20 -85.12 -13.52 25.67
CA ALA A 20 -86.40 -12.84 25.59
C ALA A 20 -87.50 -13.73 24.99
N ALA A 21 -87.20 -14.51 23.94
CA ALA A 21 -88.14 -15.44 23.32
C ALA A 21 -88.51 -16.61 24.26
N ILE A 22 -87.52 -17.19 24.95
CA ILE A 22 -87.73 -18.21 25.98
C ILE A 22 -88.56 -17.64 27.14
N GLY A 23 -88.25 -16.40 27.55
CA GLY A 23 -89.03 -15.67 28.56
C GLY A 23 -90.49 -15.51 28.15
N PHE A 24 -90.74 -15.10 26.91
CA PHE A 24 -92.09 -14.93 26.36
C PHE A 24 -92.89 -16.25 26.32
N ILE A 25 -92.25 -17.36 25.93
CA ILE A 25 -92.89 -18.69 25.89
C ILE A 25 -93.25 -19.17 27.30
N LEU A 26 -92.33 -19.03 28.26
CA LEU A 26 -92.53 -19.48 29.64
C LEU A 26 -93.55 -18.62 30.40
N MET A 27 -93.75 -17.36 29.97
CA MET A 27 -94.78 -16.46 30.52
C MET A 27 -96.20 -17.00 30.32
N GLN A 28 -96.44 -17.82 29.29
CA GLN A 28 -97.74 -18.47 29.06
C GLN A 28 -98.03 -19.63 30.03
N ILE A 29 -97.02 -20.10 30.78
CA ILE A 29 -97.09 -21.34 31.56
C ILE A 29 -97.06 -21.07 33.07
N THR A 30 -96.53 -19.94 33.53
CA THR A 30 -96.29 -19.65 34.96
C THR A 30 -96.86 -18.29 35.39
N SER A 31 -97.29 -18.16 36.66
CA SER A 31 -97.93 -16.95 37.21
C SER A 31 -96.95 -15.91 37.77
N GLU A 32 -95.68 -16.28 37.95
CA GLU A 32 -94.65 -15.50 38.67
C GLU A 32 -93.64 -14.84 37.72
N TRP A 33 -94.11 -13.91 36.87
CA TRP A 33 -93.35 -13.37 35.74
C TRP A 33 -92.07 -12.61 36.13
N PHE A 34 -92.05 -11.99 37.31
CA PHE A 34 -90.90 -11.21 37.79
C PHE A 34 -89.67 -12.11 38.03
N ILE A 35 -89.89 -13.28 38.64
CA ILE A 35 -88.81 -14.23 38.97
C ILE A 35 -88.18 -14.76 37.67
N LEU A 36 -89.00 -15.07 36.68
CA LEU A 36 -88.54 -15.63 35.41
C LEU A 36 -87.68 -14.65 34.59
N TRP A 37 -88.12 -13.39 34.46
CA TRP A 37 -87.34 -12.35 33.77
C TRP A 37 -86.04 -12.03 34.49
N SER A 38 -86.05 -12.00 35.82
CA SER A 38 -84.82 -11.77 36.61
C SER A 38 -83.80 -12.89 36.40
N ALA A 39 -84.24 -14.16 36.41
CA ALA A 39 -83.36 -15.31 36.18
C ALA A 39 -82.77 -15.32 34.77
N LEU A 40 -83.58 -14.99 33.75
CA LEU A 40 -83.13 -14.91 32.36
C LEU A 40 -82.12 -13.78 32.14
N MET A 41 -82.35 -12.60 32.72
CA MET A 41 -81.41 -11.47 32.63
C MET A 41 -80.07 -11.78 33.31
N ILE A 42 -80.10 -12.43 34.47
CA ILE A 42 -78.89 -12.88 35.15
C ILE A 42 -78.15 -13.92 34.31
N GLY A 43 -78.88 -14.87 33.72
CA GLY A 43 -78.31 -15.88 32.81
C GLY A 43 -77.65 -15.25 31.57
N ALA A 44 -78.31 -14.30 30.92
CA ALA A 44 -77.76 -13.57 29.79
C ALA A 44 -76.51 -12.76 30.17
N ALA A 45 -76.55 -12.04 31.30
CA ALA A 45 -75.41 -11.29 31.81
C ALA A 45 -74.20 -12.20 32.12
N LEU A 46 -74.44 -13.39 32.70
CA LEU A 46 -73.41 -14.39 32.96
C LEU A 46 -72.76 -14.86 31.65
N ILE A 47 -73.55 -15.20 30.64
CA ILE A 47 -73.04 -15.66 29.34
C ILE A 47 -72.24 -14.55 28.66
N ILE A 48 -72.75 -13.31 28.64
CA ILE A 48 -72.02 -12.16 28.09
C ILE A 48 -70.68 -11.96 28.82
N SER A 49 -70.68 -12.06 30.16
CA SER A 49 -69.45 -11.97 30.95
C SER A 49 -68.45 -13.10 30.62
N VAL A 50 -68.92 -14.33 30.40
CA VAL A 50 -68.07 -15.46 30.01
C VAL A 50 -67.50 -15.25 28.60
N LEU A 51 -68.32 -14.82 27.64
CA LEU A 51 -67.88 -14.53 26.27
C LEU A 51 -66.83 -13.40 26.23
N TYR A 52 -67.05 -12.33 27.00
CA TYR A 52 -66.09 -11.23 27.12
C TYR A 52 -64.76 -11.73 27.70
N ARG A 53 -64.80 -12.57 28.74
CA ARG A 53 -63.58 -13.19 29.30
C ARG A 53 -62.89 -14.12 28.31
N LEU A 54 -63.62 -14.90 27.51
CA LEU A 54 -63.03 -15.78 26.50
C LEU A 54 -62.32 -14.98 25.39
N GLN A 55 -62.90 -13.85 24.96
CA GLN A 55 -62.29 -13.01 23.94
C GLN A 55 -60.97 -12.38 24.41
N GLU A 56 -60.97 -11.77 25.60
CA GLU A 56 -59.75 -11.15 26.16
C GLU A 56 -58.69 -12.19 26.56
N ARG A 57 -59.11 -13.37 27.04
CA ARG A 57 -58.17 -14.39 27.53
C ARG A 57 -57.60 -15.31 26.43
N TYR A 58 -58.33 -15.56 25.35
CA TYR A 58 -57.93 -16.56 24.34
C TYR A 58 -57.91 -16.04 22.90
N ILE A 59 -58.96 -15.34 22.44
CA ILE A 59 -59.10 -15.00 21.01
C ILE A 59 -58.13 -13.88 20.58
N LYS A 60 -58.09 -12.79 21.36
CA LYS A 60 -57.27 -11.61 21.04
C LYS A 60 -55.76 -11.92 21.03
N PRO A 61 -55.19 -12.65 22.02
CA PRO A 61 -53.80 -13.11 21.95
C PRO A 61 -53.46 -13.90 20.69
N VAL A 62 -54.32 -14.84 20.29
CA VAL A 62 -54.07 -15.71 19.12
C VAL A 62 -54.06 -14.91 17.83
N SER A 63 -55.01 -13.97 17.67
CA SER A 63 -55.02 -13.07 16.51
C SER A 63 -53.76 -12.21 16.44
N MET A 64 -53.29 -11.69 17.58
CA MET A 64 -52.06 -10.90 17.65
C MET A 64 -50.81 -11.73 17.33
N THR A 65 -50.74 -12.98 17.78
CA THR A 65 -49.66 -13.91 17.39
C THR A 65 -49.67 -14.16 15.89
N ALA A 66 -50.85 -14.39 15.30
CA ALA A 66 -50.98 -14.63 13.86
C ALA A 66 -50.51 -13.42 13.04
N GLU A 67 -50.82 -12.20 13.48
CA GLU A 67 -50.32 -10.97 12.84
C GLU A 67 -48.79 -10.88 12.86
N VAL A 68 -48.13 -11.18 13.99
CA VAL A 68 -46.66 -11.19 14.06
C VAL A 68 -46.08 -12.30 13.17
N ALA A 69 -46.67 -13.49 13.19
CA ALA A 69 -46.22 -14.58 12.34
C ALA A 69 -46.34 -14.23 10.84
N GLU A 70 -47.41 -13.54 10.43
CA GLU A 70 -47.59 -13.06 9.07
C GLU A 70 -46.50 -12.02 8.68
N GLU A 71 -46.16 -11.11 9.60
CA GLU A 71 -45.07 -10.15 9.40
C GLU A 71 -43.70 -10.83 9.28
N LEU A 72 -43.44 -11.89 10.05
CA LEU A 72 -42.21 -12.68 9.91
C LEU A 72 -42.12 -13.35 8.54
N VAL A 73 -43.22 -13.89 8.03
CA VAL A 73 -43.27 -14.49 6.68
C VAL A 73 -43.02 -13.45 5.59
N LYS A 74 -43.39 -12.18 5.82
CA LYS A 74 -43.09 -11.05 4.93
C LYS A 74 -41.65 -10.52 5.06
N GLY A 75 -40.81 -11.12 5.91
CA GLY A 75 -39.42 -10.70 6.15
C GLY A 75 -39.27 -9.56 7.18
N ASN A 76 -40.34 -9.15 7.87
CA ASN A 76 -40.27 -8.12 8.90
C ASN A 76 -39.94 -8.73 10.27
N TYR A 77 -38.66 -9.08 10.48
CA TYR A 77 -38.20 -9.67 11.74
C TYR A 77 -38.18 -8.71 12.93
N LYS A 78 -38.60 -7.44 12.77
CA LYS A 78 -38.76 -6.47 13.86
C LYS A 78 -40.17 -6.44 14.45
N ALA A 79 -41.15 -7.12 13.85
CA ALA A 79 -42.52 -7.15 14.32
C ALA A 79 -42.64 -7.81 15.71
N ARG A 80 -43.30 -7.15 16.67
CA ARG A 80 -43.47 -7.62 18.06
C ARG A 80 -44.85 -7.25 18.58
N ASN A 81 -45.36 -8.04 19.53
CA ASN A 81 -46.60 -7.75 20.25
C ASN A 81 -46.41 -7.78 21.78
N TYR A 82 -47.29 -7.08 22.51
CA TYR A 82 -47.24 -6.87 23.95
C TYR A 82 -47.32 -8.19 24.77
N GLU A 83 -46.49 -8.29 25.81
CA GLU A 83 -46.27 -9.54 26.59
C GLU A 83 -47.24 -9.76 27.78
N ASN A 84 -48.23 -8.89 27.98
CA ASN A 84 -49.09 -8.88 29.20
C ASN A 84 -50.18 -9.96 29.27
N PHE A 85 -50.00 -11.10 28.59
CA PHE A 85 -50.97 -12.20 28.58
C PHE A 85 -50.51 -13.36 29.47
N TYR A 86 -51.41 -13.83 30.35
CA TYR A 86 -51.17 -14.96 31.26
C TYR A 86 -51.79 -16.26 30.72
N GLY A 87 -51.12 -17.40 30.94
CA GLY A 87 -51.54 -18.72 30.45
C GLY A 87 -50.92 -19.12 29.10
N ASP A 88 -51.51 -20.12 28.44
CA ASP A 88 -50.96 -20.77 27.24
C ASP A 88 -50.81 -19.83 26.04
N ALA A 89 -51.77 -18.94 25.86
CA ALA A 89 -51.71 -17.93 24.81
C ALA A 89 -50.55 -16.94 25.03
N GLY A 90 -50.23 -16.62 26.28
CA GLY A 90 -49.06 -15.82 26.63
C GLY A 90 -47.74 -16.55 26.39
N ARG A 91 -47.70 -17.88 26.63
CA ARG A 91 -46.54 -18.71 26.26
C ARG A 91 -46.30 -18.67 24.75
N LEU A 92 -47.36 -18.79 23.96
CA LEU A 92 -47.28 -18.73 22.50
C LEU A 92 -46.74 -17.38 21.99
N ILE A 93 -47.27 -16.25 22.50
CA ILE A 93 -46.78 -14.91 22.14
C ILE A 93 -45.29 -14.77 22.45
N ARG A 94 -44.85 -15.21 23.64
CA ARG A 94 -43.43 -15.17 24.02
C ARG A 94 -42.56 -16.02 23.10
N SER A 95 -43.01 -17.22 22.73
CA SER A 95 -42.28 -18.08 21.79
C SER A 95 -42.16 -17.44 20.41
N VAL A 96 -43.22 -16.86 19.86
CA VAL A 96 -43.17 -16.19 18.56
C VAL A 96 -42.31 -14.94 18.62
N ASN A 97 -42.42 -14.12 19.68
CA ASN A 97 -41.51 -12.99 19.90
C ASN A 97 -40.05 -13.44 20.02
N GLN A 98 -39.77 -14.60 20.63
CA GLN A 98 -38.40 -15.15 20.73
C GLN A 98 -37.87 -15.57 19.37
N ILE A 99 -38.67 -16.28 18.56
CA ILE A 99 -38.29 -16.65 17.18
C ILE A 99 -37.99 -15.38 16.38
N ALA A 100 -38.86 -14.38 16.51
CA ALA A 100 -38.71 -13.10 15.83
C ALA A 100 -37.41 -12.37 16.24
N ARG A 101 -37.00 -12.45 17.53
CA ARG A 101 -35.70 -11.94 18.01
C ARG A 101 -34.53 -12.71 17.39
N ASN A 102 -34.56 -14.03 17.45
CA ASN A 102 -33.47 -14.86 16.92
C ASN A 102 -33.29 -14.64 15.41
N LEU A 103 -34.38 -14.56 14.64
CA LEU A 103 -34.32 -14.29 13.20
C LEU A 103 -33.72 -12.92 12.89
N HIS A 104 -34.08 -11.90 13.67
CA HIS A 104 -33.51 -10.57 13.50
C HIS A 104 -32.02 -10.53 13.87
N GLU A 105 -31.62 -11.22 14.95
CA GLU A 105 -30.22 -11.35 15.34
C GLU A 105 -29.40 -12.08 14.27
N LEU A 106 -29.95 -13.16 13.67
CA LEU A 106 -29.30 -13.87 12.57
C LEU A 106 -29.14 -13.00 11.32
N GLU A 107 -30.16 -12.25 10.93
CA GLU A 107 -30.09 -11.30 9.80
C GLU A 107 -29.02 -10.22 10.04
N LEU A 108 -28.97 -9.67 11.26
CA LEU A 108 -27.94 -8.70 11.63
C LEU A 108 -26.54 -9.32 11.59
N LEU A 109 -26.37 -10.55 12.07
CA LEU A 109 -25.09 -11.26 12.04
C LEU A 109 -24.65 -11.55 10.59
N GLU A 110 -25.55 -12.05 9.74
CA GLU A 110 -25.28 -12.33 8.33
C GLU A 110 -24.86 -11.05 7.60
N LYS A 111 -25.63 -9.97 7.77
CA LYS A 111 -25.29 -8.68 7.19
C LYS A 111 -23.95 -8.13 7.71
N MET A 112 -23.69 -8.25 9.00
CA MET A 112 -22.40 -7.85 9.56
C MET A 112 -21.24 -8.66 8.98
N GLN A 113 -21.43 -9.96 8.72
CA GLN A 113 -20.43 -10.81 8.07
C GLN A 113 -20.19 -10.41 6.61
N GLU A 114 -21.26 -10.12 5.86
CA GLU A 114 -21.17 -9.60 4.48
C GLU A 114 -20.43 -8.26 4.44
N ASP A 115 -20.86 -7.29 5.25
CA ASP A 115 -20.22 -5.96 5.34
C ASP A 115 -18.74 -6.07 5.74
N GLN A 116 -18.40 -7.00 6.65
CA GLN A 116 -17.01 -7.27 7.04
C GLN A 116 -16.19 -7.87 5.91
N LEU A 117 -16.74 -8.85 5.17
CA LEU A 117 -16.05 -9.48 4.06
C LEU A 117 -15.82 -8.49 2.92
N GLU A 118 -16.82 -7.69 2.57
CA GLU A 118 -16.70 -6.61 1.58
C GLU A 118 -15.63 -5.61 1.99
N THR A 119 -15.63 -5.17 3.25
CA THR A 119 -14.62 -4.24 3.78
C THR A 119 -13.21 -4.83 3.68
N VAL A 120 -13.02 -6.12 4.02
CA VAL A 120 -11.70 -6.78 3.88
C VAL A 120 -11.27 -6.77 2.43
N ILE A 121 -12.12 -7.22 1.50
CA ILE A 121 -11.84 -7.33 0.07
C ILE A 121 -11.48 -5.97 -0.54
N ASP A 122 -12.21 -4.91 -0.17
CA ASP A 122 -12.01 -3.57 -0.71
C ASP A 122 -10.78 -2.84 -0.15
N ASN A 123 -10.30 -3.23 1.03
CA ASN A 123 -9.06 -2.71 1.61
C ASN A 123 -7.83 -3.55 1.27
N MET A 124 -7.96 -4.63 0.50
CA MET A 124 -6.80 -5.38 0.01
C MET A 124 -5.97 -4.53 -0.96
N GLU A 125 -4.64 -4.54 -0.78
CA GLU A 125 -3.71 -3.85 -1.69
C GLU A 125 -3.55 -4.55 -3.05
N SER A 126 -4.05 -5.78 -3.18
CA SER A 126 -4.06 -6.55 -4.42
C SER A 126 -5.40 -6.44 -5.12
N GLY A 127 -5.38 -6.43 -6.46
CA GLY A 127 -6.61 -6.50 -7.25
C GLY A 127 -7.21 -7.90 -7.11
N LEU A 128 -8.52 -7.98 -6.97
CA LEU A 128 -9.26 -9.25 -6.87
C LEU A 128 -10.34 -9.30 -7.96
N MET A 129 -10.46 -10.45 -8.62
CA MET A 129 -11.55 -10.76 -9.52
C MET A 129 -12.04 -12.19 -9.28
N LEU A 130 -13.35 -12.38 -9.22
CA LEU A 130 -13.99 -13.68 -9.13
C LEU A 130 -14.71 -13.98 -10.45
N VAL A 131 -14.44 -15.14 -11.05
CA VAL A 131 -15.15 -15.64 -12.22
C VAL A 131 -15.83 -16.97 -11.91
N ASP A 132 -17.00 -17.22 -12.51
CA ASP A 132 -17.69 -18.52 -12.40
C ASP A 132 -17.20 -19.56 -13.41
N GLU A 133 -17.81 -20.75 -13.39
CA GLU A 133 -17.48 -21.86 -14.28
C GLU A 133 -17.71 -21.56 -15.78
N ARG A 134 -18.44 -20.48 -16.10
CA ARG A 134 -18.71 -20.02 -17.46
C ARG A 134 -17.86 -18.79 -17.83
N GLY A 135 -17.03 -18.31 -16.91
CA GLY A 135 -16.17 -17.15 -17.09
C GLY A 135 -16.86 -15.80 -16.87
N TYR A 136 -18.07 -15.76 -16.31
CA TYR A 136 -18.69 -14.48 -15.95
C TYR A 136 -18.06 -13.94 -14.67
N VAL A 137 -17.78 -12.65 -14.67
CA VAL A 137 -17.24 -11.94 -13.51
C VAL A 137 -18.35 -11.72 -12.49
N HIS A 138 -18.15 -12.17 -11.25
CA HIS A 138 -19.09 -11.97 -10.14
C HIS A 138 -18.66 -10.87 -9.18
N LEU A 139 -17.36 -10.67 -9.03
CA LEU A 139 -16.81 -9.71 -8.09
C LEU A 139 -15.52 -9.10 -8.64
N VAL A 140 -15.37 -7.79 -8.42
CA VAL A 140 -14.11 -7.06 -8.54
C VAL A 140 -13.98 -6.15 -7.33
N ASN A 141 -12.77 -6.00 -6.77
CA ASN A 141 -12.56 -5.08 -5.65
C ASN A 141 -12.13 -3.68 -6.11
N ARG A 142 -12.16 -2.72 -5.19
CA ARG A 142 -11.70 -1.34 -5.46
C ARG A 142 -10.29 -1.28 -6.05
N LYS A 143 -9.34 -2.10 -5.56
CA LYS A 143 -7.96 -2.09 -6.08
C LYS A 143 -7.92 -2.53 -7.55
N PHE A 144 -8.68 -3.55 -7.95
CA PHE A 144 -8.78 -3.98 -9.34
C PHE A 144 -9.22 -2.82 -10.25
N LEU A 145 -10.28 -2.10 -9.87
CA LEU A 145 -10.79 -0.95 -10.62
C LEU A 145 -9.78 0.20 -10.69
N SER A 146 -9.00 0.42 -9.63
CA SER A 146 -7.95 1.45 -9.65
C SER A 146 -6.85 1.14 -10.69
N VAL A 147 -6.55 -0.14 -10.89
CA VAL A 147 -5.53 -0.64 -11.81
C VAL A 147 -6.03 -0.64 -13.25
N PHE A 148 -7.18 -1.28 -13.49
CA PHE A 148 -7.73 -1.50 -14.84
C PHE A 148 -8.68 -0.40 -15.33
N GLY A 149 -9.15 0.47 -14.43
CA GLY A 149 -10.14 1.51 -14.73
C GLY A 149 -11.58 1.01 -14.64
N GLY A 150 -12.54 1.84 -15.05
CA GLY A 150 -13.96 1.46 -15.11
C GLY A 150 -14.70 1.48 -13.77
N LYS A 151 -15.91 0.93 -13.78
CA LYS A 151 -16.81 0.75 -12.63
C LYS A 151 -17.30 -0.70 -12.57
N ASP A 152 -17.85 -1.13 -11.44
CA ASP A 152 -18.36 -2.50 -11.23
C ASP A 152 -19.24 -3.00 -12.39
N LYS A 153 -20.11 -2.14 -12.91
CA LYS A 153 -21.05 -2.45 -14.00
C LYS A 153 -20.38 -2.81 -15.33
N ASP A 154 -19.15 -2.37 -15.53
CA ASP A 154 -18.38 -2.65 -16.73
C ASP A 154 -17.76 -4.06 -16.70
N TYR A 155 -17.70 -4.68 -15.51
CA TYR A 155 -17.08 -5.99 -15.29
C TYR A 155 -18.11 -7.04 -14.85
N ILE A 156 -18.86 -6.77 -13.78
CA ILE A 156 -19.79 -7.73 -13.18
C ILE A 156 -20.87 -8.13 -14.19
N GLY A 157 -21.12 -9.44 -14.29
CA GLY A 157 -22.10 -10.04 -15.21
C GLY A 157 -21.64 -10.12 -16.67
N HIS A 158 -20.40 -9.72 -16.97
CA HIS A 158 -19.79 -9.87 -18.29
C HIS A 158 -18.74 -10.98 -18.27
N VAL A 159 -18.43 -11.52 -19.45
CA VAL A 159 -17.40 -12.55 -19.59
C VAL A 159 -16.01 -11.92 -19.47
N TYR A 160 -15.14 -12.51 -18.65
CA TYR A 160 -13.86 -11.90 -18.28
C TYR A 160 -13.01 -11.50 -19.50
N HIS A 161 -13.00 -12.31 -20.57
CA HIS A 161 -12.20 -12.06 -21.77
C HIS A 161 -12.72 -10.93 -22.67
N ASP A 162 -13.96 -10.48 -22.46
CA ASP A 162 -14.54 -9.31 -23.16
C ASP A 162 -14.23 -8.01 -22.40
N THR A 163 -14.01 -8.11 -21.09
CA THR A 163 -13.78 -6.95 -20.20
C THR A 163 -12.30 -6.62 -19.98
N ILE A 164 -11.42 -7.59 -20.20
CA ILE A 164 -9.97 -7.48 -20.03
C ILE A 164 -9.31 -7.81 -21.36
N SER A 165 -8.51 -6.92 -21.92
CA SER A 165 -7.89 -7.15 -23.24
C SER A 165 -6.54 -7.89 -23.20
N GLN A 166 -5.98 -8.10 -22.01
CA GLN A 166 -4.64 -8.66 -21.81
C GLN A 166 -4.65 -10.18 -22.02
N THR A 167 -3.95 -10.64 -23.06
CA THR A 167 -3.88 -12.06 -23.45
C THR A 167 -3.32 -12.97 -22.35
N ASN A 168 -2.37 -12.49 -21.53
CA ASN A 168 -1.83 -13.24 -20.39
C ASN A 168 -2.94 -13.64 -19.40
N ILE A 169 -3.91 -12.75 -19.15
CA ILE A 169 -5.01 -13.02 -18.22
C ILE A 169 -5.89 -14.14 -18.78
N HIS A 170 -6.12 -14.16 -20.10
CA HIS A 170 -6.88 -15.22 -20.76
C HIS A 170 -6.19 -16.58 -20.64
N HIS A 171 -4.88 -16.60 -20.83
CA HIS A 171 -4.09 -17.82 -20.73
C HIS A 171 -4.16 -18.40 -19.32
N VAL A 172 -3.88 -17.57 -18.30
CA VAL A 172 -3.84 -17.99 -16.89
C VAL A 172 -5.17 -18.53 -16.41
N VAL A 173 -6.28 -17.87 -16.77
CA VAL A 173 -7.62 -18.34 -16.42
C VAL A 173 -7.93 -19.66 -17.12
N SER A 174 -7.66 -19.75 -18.43
CA SER A 174 -7.92 -20.96 -19.21
C SER A 174 -7.12 -22.16 -18.72
N GLU A 175 -5.85 -21.99 -18.38
CA GLU A 175 -5.01 -23.05 -17.81
C GLU A 175 -5.47 -23.46 -16.41
N ALA A 176 -5.85 -22.50 -15.56
CA ALA A 176 -6.36 -22.81 -14.22
C ALA A 176 -7.65 -23.63 -14.27
N PHE A 177 -8.53 -23.36 -15.24
CA PHE A 177 -9.73 -24.16 -15.48
C PHE A 177 -9.41 -25.53 -16.11
N LEU A 178 -8.49 -25.59 -17.08
CA LEU A 178 -8.17 -26.83 -17.80
C LEU A 178 -7.43 -27.85 -16.95
N TYR A 179 -6.47 -27.38 -16.15
CA TYR A 179 -5.63 -28.23 -15.31
C TYR A 179 -6.13 -28.33 -13.87
N GLU A 180 -7.15 -27.56 -13.50
CA GLU A 180 -7.69 -27.50 -12.13
C GLU A 180 -6.61 -27.19 -11.07
N GLU A 181 -5.57 -26.47 -11.49
CA GLU A 181 -4.41 -26.11 -10.69
C GLU A 181 -4.23 -24.60 -10.58
N LYS A 182 -3.47 -24.18 -9.57
CA LYS A 182 -3.10 -22.79 -9.38
C LYS A 182 -2.06 -22.38 -10.44
N VAL A 183 -2.40 -21.42 -11.27
CA VAL A 183 -1.52 -20.90 -12.33
C VAL A 183 -1.06 -19.49 -11.99
N ARG A 184 0.20 -19.17 -12.35
CA ARG A 184 0.77 -17.84 -12.19
C ARG A 184 1.40 -17.37 -13.48
N ASP A 185 1.27 -16.07 -13.76
CA ASP A 185 1.99 -15.41 -14.84
C ASP A 185 2.27 -13.96 -14.47
N ALA A 186 3.14 -13.29 -15.23
CA ALA A 186 3.44 -11.89 -15.08
C ALA A 186 3.11 -11.13 -16.37
N PHE A 187 2.58 -9.92 -16.23
CA PHE A 187 2.28 -9.06 -17.36
C PHE A 187 2.64 -7.61 -17.04
N THR A 188 2.74 -6.81 -18.09
CA THR A 188 3.04 -5.38 -17.99
C THR A 188 1.83 -4.58 -18.43
N LEU A 189 1.46 -3.58 -17.64
CA LEU A 189 0.49 -2.56 -18.02
C LEU A 189 1.22 -1.27 -18.36
N GLN A 190 1.00 -0.78 -19.58
CA GLN A 190 1.42 0.54 -20.01
C GLN A 190 0.24 1.50 -19.81
N ARG A 191 0.33 2.40 -18.84
CA ARG A 191 -0.67 3.46 -18.64
C ARG A 191 0.01 4.80 -18.77
N GLU A 192 -0.41 5.58 -19.76
CA GLU A 192 0.24 6.84 -20.15
C GLU A 192 1.76 6.66 -20.39
N LYS A 193 2.60 7.25 -19.52
CA LYS A 193 4.07 7.19 -19.57
C LYS A 193 4.69 6.24 -18.54
N GLU A 194 3.89 5.60 -17.68
CA GLU A 194 4.41 4.69 -16.65
C GLU A 194 4.22 3.23 -17.04
N LYS A 195 5.29 2.45 -16.87
CA LYS A 195 5.29 1.00 -17.04
C LYS A 195 5.10 0.36 -15.67
N ARG A 196 4.02 -0.39 -15.49
CA ARG A 196 3.73 -1.11 -14.24
C ARG A 196 3.77 -2.61 -14.46
N PHE A 197 4.31 -3.34 -13.49
CA PHE A 197 4.47 -4.78 -13.55
C PHE A 197 3.52 -5.45 -12.57
N PHE A 198 2.82 -6.48 -13.04
CA PHE A 198 1.87 -7.23 -12.24
C PHE A 198 2.15 -8.73 -12.33
N GLU A 199 2.01 -9.41 -11.21
CA GLU A 199 1.86 -10.87 -11.15
C GLU A 199 0.37 -11.19 -10.99
N ILE A 200 -0.14 -12.07 -11.85
CA ILE A 200 -1.48 -12.63 -11.72
C ILE A 200 -1.39 -14.06 -11.20
N VAL A 201 -2.29 -14.39 -10.29
CA VAL A 201 -2.48 -15.73 -9.77
C VAL A 201 -3.94 -16.10 -9.94
N ALA A 202 -4.22 -17.12 -10.78
CA ALA A 202 -5.55 -17.72 -10.84
C ALA A 202 -5.57 -19.02 -10.03
N ALA A 203 -6.54 -19.13 -9.13
CA ALA A 203 -6.79 -20.31 -8.33
C ALA A 203 -8.22 -20.80 -8.57
N PRO A 204 -8.42 -22.04 -9.05
CA PRO A 204 -9.76 -22.59 -9.21
C PRO A 204 -10.46 -22.76 -7.86
N ILE A 205 -11.78 -22.59 -7.86
CA ILE A 205 -12.65 -22.75 -6.70
C ILE A 205 -13.49 -24.01 -6.91
N PHE A 206 -13.52 -24.86 -5.90
CA PHE A 206 -14.32 -26.09 -5.90
C PHE A 206 -15.43 -26.00 -4.87
N ASN A 207 -16.55 -26.68 -5.12
CA ASN A 207 -17.58 -26.90 -4.11
C ASN A 207 -17.19 -28.07 -3.17
N ASP A 208 -18.05 -28.36 -2.18
CA ASP A 208 -17.87 -29.50 -1.25
C ASP A 208 -17.85 -30.87 -1.95
N SER A 209 -18.37 -30.96 -3.17
CA SER A 209 -18.37 -32.16 -4.01
C SER A 209 -17.15 -32.26 -4.93
N TYR A 210 -16.18 -31.34 -4.83
CA TYR A 210 -15.02 -31.21 -5.73
C TYR A 210 -15.35 -30.86 -7.19
N ASP A 211 -16.53 -30.31 -7.47
CA ASP A 211 -16.84 -29.74 -8.77
C ASP A 211 -16.30 -28.31 -8.87
N LEU A 212 -15.67 -28.00 -10.00
CA LEU A 212 -15.18 -26.68 -10.35
C LEU A 212 -16.34 -25.67 -10.46
N LYS A 213 -16.29 -24.60 -9.66
CA LYS A 213 -17.29 -23.54 -9.58
C LYS A 213 -16.84 -22.21 -10.18
N GLY A 214 -15.55 -22.07 -10.48
CA GLY A 214 -15.00 -20.80 -10.93
C GLY A 214 -13.52 -20.69 -10.62
N ALA A 215 -13.02 -19.47 -10.65
CA ALA A 215 -11.65 -19.15 -10.26
C ALA A 215 -11.57 -17.78 -9.58
N VAL A 216 -10.68 -17.67 -8.59
CA VAL A 216 -10.25 -16.39 -8.02
C VAL A 216 -8.98 -15.96 -8.71
N LEU A 217 -8.97 -14.75 -9.25
CA LEU A 217 -7.80 -14.09 -9.78
C LEU A 217 -7.34 -13.02 -8.80
N VAL A 218 -6.05 -13.08 -8.44
CA VAL A 218 -5.39 -12.06 -7.61
C VAL A 218 -4.29 -11.40 -8.41
N PHE A 219 -4.29 -10.07 -8.42
CA PHE A 219 -3.35 -9.22 -9.13
C PHE A 219 -2.44 -8.51 -8.14
N TYR A 220 -1.17 -8.92 -8.09
CA TYR A 220 -0.14 -8.30 -7.28
C TYR A 220 0.65 -7.28 -8.10
N GLU A 221 0.70 -6.05 -7.64
CA GLU A 221 1.60 -5.05 -8.23
C GLU A 221 3.03 -5.32 -7.74
N ILE A 222 3.93 -5.65 -8.66
CA ILE A 222 5.33 -5.99 -8.37
C ILE A 222 6.30 -4.96 -8.98
N THR A 223 5.79 -3.77 -9.35
CA THR A 223 6.56 -2.71 -10.02
C THR A 223 7.81 -2.32 -9.25
N GLU A 224 7.71 -2.05 -7.95
CA GLU A 224 8.86 -1.66 -7.11
C GLU A 224 9.87 -2.80 -6.98
N LEU A 225 9.39 -4.02 -6.72
CA LEU A 225 10.23 -5.21 -6.65
C LEU A 225 11.02 -5.40 -7.96
N LYS A 226 10.37 -5.20 -9.11
CA LYS A 226 11.01 -5.32 -10.42
C LYS A 226 12.01 -4.21 -10.70
N ARG A 227 11.70 -2.98 -10.29
CA ARG A 227 12.65 -1.86 -10.34
C ARG A 227 13.90 -2.14 -9.51
N VAL A 228 13.76 -2.69 -8.30
CA VAL A 228 14.90 -3.08 -7.45
C VAL A 228 15.71 -4.21 -8.08
N GLU A 229 15.06 -5.22 -8.66
CA GLU A 229 15.74 -6.31 -9.36
C GLU A 229 16.53 -5.80 -10.58
N GLU A 230 15.94 -4.93 -11.38
CA GLU A 230 16.59 -4.29 -12.54
C GLU A 230 17.79 -3.45 -12.10
N MET A 231 17.63 -2.57 -11.09
CA MET A 231 18.74 -1.78 -10.53
C MET A 231 19.88 -2.67 -10.03
N ARG A 232 19.58 -3.82 -9.42
CA ARG A 232 20.60 -4.78 -8.96
C ARG A 232 21.33 -5.44 -10.14
N LYS A 233 20.62 -5.82 -11.20
CA LYS A 233 21.22 -6.39 -12.42
C LYS A 233 22.13 -5.38 -13.10
N ASP A 234 21.65 -4.15 -13.26
CA ASP A 234 22.39 -3.05 -13.86
C ASP A 234 23.65 -2.73 -13.04
N PHE A 235 23.55 -2.75 -11.71
CA PHE A 235 24.71 -2.60 -10.83
C PHE A 235 25.77 -3.67 -11.10
N VAL A 236 25.41 -4.96 -11.13
CA VAL A 236 26.37 -6.04 -11.38
C VAL A 236 27.01 -5.93 -12.76
N ALA A 237 26.20 -5.59 -13.78
CA ALA A 237 26.70 -5.38 -15.14
C ALA A 237 27.69 -4.21 -15.20
N ASN A 238 27.34 -3.06 -14.60
CA ASN A 238 28.17 -1.85 -14.60
C ASN A 238 29.48 -2.05 -13.84
N VAL A 239 29.45 -2.71 -12.67
CA VAL A 239 30.66 -3.09 -11.92
C VAL A 239 31.58 -3.94 -12.78
N SER A 240 31.02 -4.95 -13.45
CA SER A 240 31.79 -5.85 -14.31
C SER A 240 32.46 -5.09 -15.47
N HIS A 241 31.75 -4.13 -16.07
CA HIS A 241 32.28 -3.29 -17.14
C HIS A 241 33.38 -2.35 -16.67
N GLU A 242 33.17 -1.61 -15.58
CA GLU A 242 34.14 -0.64 -15.07
C GLU A 242 35.40 -1.29 -14.48
N LEU A 243 35.33 -2.55 -14.03
CA LEU A 243 36.51 -3.34 -13.67
C LEU A 243 37.25 -3.90 -14.89
N LYS A 244 36.53 -4.35 -15.92
CA LYS A 244 37.13 -5.01 -17.10
C LYS A 244 38.01 -4.05 -17.91
N THR A 245 37.62 -2.79 -18.06
CA THR A 245 38.38 -1.79 -18.83
C THR A 245 39.79 -1.54 -18.27
N PRO A 246 39.99 -1.10 -17.01
CA PRO A 246 41.33 -0.86 -16.46
C PRO A 246 42.16 -2.15 -16.43
N LEU A 247 41.54 -3.29 -16.14
CA LEU A 247 42.23 -4.59 -16.13
C LEU A 247 42.75 -4.98 -17.52
N THR A 248 41.96 -4.71 -18.57
CA THR A 248 42.37 -4.97 -19.96
C THR A 248 43.51 -4.03 -20.37
N SER A 249 43.47 -2.76 -19.97
CA SER A 249 44.55 -1.80 -20.22
C SER A 249 45.85 -2.20 -19.52
N ILE A 250 45.79 -2.54 -18.22
CA ILE A 250 46.95 -3.04 -17.46
C ILE A 250 47.55 -4.25 -18.16
N ARG A 251 46.71 -5.21 -18.56
CA ARG A 251 47.17 -6.42 -19.25
C ARG A 251 47.82 -6.09 -20.58
N GLY A 252 47.19 -5.27 -21.43
CA GLY A 252 47.70 -4.91 -22.75
C GLY A 252 49.05 -4.19 -22.68
N PHE A 253 49.20 -3.18 -21.82
CA PHE A 253 50.48 -2.49 -21.66
C PHE A 253 51.56 -3.39 -21.03
N SER A 254 51.18 -4.29 -20.12
CA SER A 254 52.11 -5.27 -19.57
C SER A 254 52.55 -6.29 -20.62
N GLU A 255 51.63 -6.75 -21.48
CA GLU A 255 51.92 -7.63 -22.61
C GLU A 255 52.90 -6.95 -23.59
N THR A 256 52.67 -5.68 -23.95
CA THR A 256 53.60 -4.93 -24.82
C THR A 256 54.98 -4.74 -24.19
N LEU A 257 55.07 -4.53 -22.87
CA LEU A 257 56.37 -4.45 -22.19
C LEU A 257 57.13 -5.79 -22.16
N LEU A 258 56.44 -6.92 -22.34
CA LEU A 258 57.06 -8.25 -22.40
C LEU A 258 57.52 -8.64 -23.83
N GLU A 259 57.19 -7.84 -24.85
CA GLU A 259 57.63 -8.07 -26.23
C GLU A 259 59.12 -7.71 -26.41
N GLU A 260 59.82 -8.43 -27.31
CA GLU A 260 61.26 -8.20 -27.57
C GLU A 260 61.52 -6.77 -28.05
N GLY A 261 62.48 -6.08 -27.40
CA GLY A 261 62.89 -4.72 -27.73
C GLY A 261 62.07 -3.60 -27.08
N ALA A 262 60.94 -3.89 -26.42
CA ALA A 262 60.11 -2.86 -25.79
C ALA A 262 60.75 -2.25 -24.53
N LEU A 263 61.50 -3.04 -23.78
CA LEU A 263 62.23 -2.60 -22.57
C LEU A 263 63.49 -1.79 -22.88
N ASP A 264 63.99 -1.86 -24.13
CA ASP A 264 65.17 -1.12 -24.56
C ASP A 264 64.85 0.35 -24.89
N ASP A 265 63.58 0.66 -25.15
CA ASP A 265 63.06 2.02 -25.24
C ASP A 265 62.63 2.52 -23.86
N LYS A 266 63.51 3.31 -23.24
CA LYS A 266 63.30 3.87 -21.90
C LYS A 266 62.07 4.78 -21.82
N GLU A 267 61.80 5.58 -22.85
CA GLU A 267 60.68 6.52 -22.85
C GLU A 267 59.34 5.77 -22.96
N LEU A 268 59.28 4.77 -23.84
CA LEU A 268 58.13 3.87 -23.96
C LEU A 268 57.87 3.12 -22.65
N THR A 269 58.94 2.61 -22.03
CA THR A 269 58.88 1.86 -20.77
C THR A 269 58.32 2.72 -19.63
N GLU A 270 58.88 3.92 -19.43
CA GLU A 270 58.41 4.85 -18.40
C GLU A 270 56.93 5.22 -18.61
N ARG A 271 56.52 5.44 -19.86
CA ARG A 271 55.13 5.76 -20.20
C ARG A 271 54.18 4.61 -19.88
N PHE A 272 54.50 3.38 -20.28
CA PHE A 272 53.62 2.23 -20.04
C PHE A 272 53.54 1.83 -18.57
N ILE A 273 54.66 1.86 -17.84
CA ILE A 273 54.65 1.64 -16.37
C ILE A 273 53.78 2.69 -15.68
N THR A 274 53.87 3.96 -16.10
CA THR A 274 53.04 5.03 -15.56
C THR A 274 51.55 4.76 -15.81
N ILE A 275 51.18 4.33 -17.02
CA ILE A 275 49.78 3.99 -17.34
C ILE A 275 49.30 2.81 -16.50
N ILE A 276 50.09 1.74 -16.39
CA ILE A 276 49.75 0.57 -15.56
C ILE A 276 49.52 0.98 -14.10
N ASN A 277 50.41 1.80 -13.52
CA ASN A 277 50.28 2.27 -12.16
C ASN A 277 49.01 3.12 -11.96
N ASN A 278 48.72 4.02 -12.89
CA ASN A 278 47.52 4.87 -12.83
C ASN A 278 46.22 4.05 -12.91
N GLU A 279 46.16 3.06 -13.82
CA GLU A 279 44.99 2.16 -13.91
C GLU A 279 44.85 1.25 -12.68
N SER A 280 45.97 0.83 -12.08
CA SER A 280 45.96 0.05 -10.82
C SER A 280 45.40 0.87 -9.65
N GLN A 281 45.85 2.12 -9.50
CA GLN A 281 45.32 3.04 -8.50
C GLN A 281 43.82 3.32 -8.72
N ARG A 282 43.39 3.48 -9.98
CA ARG A 282 41.98 3.65 -10.33
C ARG A 282 41.14 2.42 -9.96
N LEU A 283 41.63 1.21 -10.24
CA LEU A 283 40.96 -0.03 -9.86
C LEU A 283 40.86 -0.15 -8.34
N GLN A 284 41.91 0.20 -7.60
CA GLN A 284 41.90 0.21 -6.14
C GLN A 284 40.85 1.18 -5.57
N ALA A 285 40.75 2.39 -6.12
CA ALA A 285 39.73 3.37 -5.74
C ALA A 285 38.31 2.83 -6.00
N LEU A 286 38.07 2.22 -7.18
CA LEU A 286 36.77 1.64 -7.52
C LEU A 286 36.37 0.49 -6.58
N VAL A 287 37.31 -0.39 -6.24
CA VAL A 287 37.05 -1.49 -5.30
C VAL A 287 36.75 -0.94 -3.89
N LYS A 288 37.47 0.10 -3.46
CA LYS A 288 37.20 0.76 -2.18
C LYS A 288 35.80 1.37 -2.13
N ASP A 289 35.42 2.14 -3.16
CA ASP A 289 34.09 2.74 -3.29
C ASP A 289 32.98 1.67 -3.30
N LEU A 290 33.20 0.53 -3.96
CA LEU A 290 32.23 -0.56 -4.02
C LEU A 290 32.04 -1.26 -2.66
N LEU A 291 33.14 -1.56 -1.95
CA LEU A 291 33.07 -2.13 -0.60
C LEU A 291 32.38 -1.19 0.37
N GLU A 292 32.58 0.11 0.20
CA GLU A 292 31.96 1.14 1.00
C GLU A 292 30.47 1.27 0.75
N LEU A 293 30.08 1.33 -0.52
CA LEU A 293 28.66 1.33 -0.90
C LEU A 293 27.96 0.06 -0.39
N SER A 294 28.59 -1.11 -0.54
CA SER A 294 28.04 -2.37 -0.01
C SER A 294 27.92 -2.38 1.51
N ARG A 295 28.75 -1.62 2.24
CA ARG A 295 28.61 -1.45 3.69
C ARG A 295 27.45 -0.51 4.00
N LEU A 296 27.33 0.61 3.27
CA LEU A 296 26.26 1.61 3.44
C LEU A 296 24.86 1.05 3.12
N GLU A 297 24.75 0.10 2.20
CA GLU A 297 23.47 -0.53 1.83
C GLU A 297 23.00 -1.63 2.79
N LYS A 298 23.89 -2.16 3.64
CA LYS A 298 23.44 -3.06 4.70
C LYS A 298 22.89 -2.19 5.84
N ASP A 299 21.65 -2.47 6.26
CA ASP A 299 20.97 -1.87 7.44
C ASP A 299 21.77 -1.96 8.77
N GLU A 300 22.96 -2.58 8.74
CA GLU A 300 23.85 -2.75 9.89
C GLU A 300 24.86 -1.61 10.08
N LEU A 301 24.88 -0.58 9.21
CA LEU A 301 25.81 0.53 9.40
C LEU A 301 25.31 1.47 10.50
N GLN A 302 25.64 1.12 11.75
CA GLN A 302 25.55 2.04 12.88
C GLN A 302 26.51 3.21 12.61
N VAL A 303 25.98 4.29 12.03
CA VAL A 303 26.68 5.58 11.95
C VAL A 303 27.12 5.94 13.37
N ARG A 304 28.43 6.08 13.58
CA ARG A 304 28.95 6.40 14.91
C ARG A 304 28.75 7.88 15.17
N MET A 305 27.58 8.20 15.74
CA MET A 305 27.20 9.58 16.05
C MET A 305 27.99 10.13 17.23
N GLU A 306 29.16 10.71 16.95
CA GLU A 306 30.05 11.31 17.92
C GLU A 306 30.02 12.83 17.82
N ARG A 307 30.33 13.52 18.92
CA ARG A 307 30.43 14.98 18.93
C ARG A 307 31.70 15.38 18.17
N LEU A 308 31.55 16.20 17.13
CA LEU A 308 32.65 16.68 16.30
C LEU A 308 32.54 18.19 16.04
N ASP A 309 33.66 18.80 15.67
CA ASP A 309 33.69 20.15 15.11
C ASP A 309 33.90 20.07 13.60
N PHE A 310 32.88 20.49 12.85
CA PHE A 310 32.90 20.44 11.38
C PHE A 310 34.01 21.32 10.80
N ARG A 311 34.39 22.43 11.47
CA ARG A 311 35.51 23.28 11.04
C ARG A 311 36.82 22.50 11.08
N TYR A 312 37.12 21.86 12.21
CA TYR A 312 38.33 21.07 12.40
C TYR A 312 38.42 19.90 11.41
N MET A 313 37.28 19.26 11.13
CA MET A 313 37.17 18.20 10.13
C MET A 313 37.52 18.70 8.72
N VAL A 314 37.00 19.86 8.31
CA VAL A 314 37.29 20.47 7.00
C VAL A 314 38.75 20.90 6.91
N ASP A 315 39.29 21.53 7.95
CA ASP A 315 40.70 21.95 8.00
C ASP A 315 41.66 20.77 7.83
N ALA A 316 41.32 19.59 8.37
CA ALA A 316 42.14 18.38 8.26
C ALA A 316 42.23 17.82 6.82
N ILE A 317 41.20 18.02 5.99
CA ILE A 317 41.16 17.50 4.61
C ILE A 317 41.59 18.54 3.57
N MET A 318 41.62 19.82 3.94
CA MET A 318 41.86 20.92 3.02
C MET A 318 43.22 20.88 2.31
N PRO A 319 44.37 20.56 2.97
CA PRO A 319 45.67 20.54 2.31
C PRO A 319 45.72 19.59 1.10
N MET A 320 45.01 18.46 1.18
CA MET A 320 44.91 17.50 0.08
C MET A 320 44.14 18.09 -1.12
N ILE A 321 43.04 18.79 -0.85
CA ILE A 321 42.20 19.41 -1.89
C ILE A 321 42.93 20.60 -2.52
N GLU A 322 43.63 21.42 -1.73
CA GLU A 322 44.45 22.53 -2.22
C GLU A 322 45.58 22.04 -3.12
N GLN A 323 46.25 20.94 -2.78
CA GLN A 323 47.28 20.35 -3.63
C GLN A 323 46.70 19.92 -5.00
N HIS A 324 45.52 19.30 -5.02
CA HIS A 324 44.85 18.90 -6.25
C HIS A 324 44.41 20.12 -7.07
N ALA A 325 43.82 21.14 -6.44
CA ALA A 325 43.39 22.37 -7.09
C ALA A 325 44.58 23.17 -7.66
N SER A 326 45.69 23.25 -6.93
CA SER A 326 46.93 23.93 -7.34
C SER A 326 47.52 23.32 -8.61
N ASN A 327 47.54 21.99 -8.72
CA ASN A 327 47.97 21.28 -9.93
C ASN A 327 47.15 21.66 -11.18
N LYS A 328 45.93 22.19 -11.00
CA LYS A 328 45.03 22.66 -12.07
C LYS A 328 44.87 24.18 -12.13
N GLN A 329 45.59 24.94 -11.30
CA GLN A 329 45.45 26.40 -11.20
C GLN A 329 44.02 26.84 -10.84
N ILE A 330 43.37 26.12 -9.93
CA ILE A 330 42.01 26.44 -9.44
C ILE A 330 42.12 27.12 -8.07
N GLU A 331 41.36 28.20 -7.87
CA GLU A 331 41.26 28.90 -6.59
C GLU A 331 40.24 28.18 -5.69
N VAL A 332 40.61 27.91 -4.43
CA VAL A 332 39.71 27.32 -3.44
C VAL A 332 39.41 28.33 -2.33
N GLU A 333 38.13 28.63 -2.12
CA GLU A 333 37.63 29.57 -1.12
C GLU A 333 36.88 28.84 0.00
N LEU A 334 37.16 29.20 1.26
CA LEU A 334 36.50 28.65 2.44
C LEU A 334 35.78 29.75 3.21
N GLU A 335 34.46 29.60 3.37
CA GLU A 335 33.61 30.49 4.15
C GLU A 335 32.90 29.68 5.24
N LEU A 336 33.57 29.48 6.38
CA LEU A 336 33.10 28.64 7.50
C LEU A 336 33.28 29.39 8.83
N PRO A 337 32.33 29.32 9.78
CA PRO A 337 32.51 29.80 11.15
C PRO A 337 33.69 29.14 11.87
N ASP A 338 34.23 29.79 12.90
CA ASP A 338 35.38 29.28 13.68
C ASP A 338 35.09 27.96 14.41
N SER A 339 33.83 27.67 14.74
CA SER A 339 33.43 26.40 15.33
C SER A 339 32.00 26.03 14.94
N VAL A 340 31.82 24.79 14.50
CA VAL A 340 30.52 24.23 14.10
C VAL A 340 30.37 22.87 14.76
N ILE A 341 29.82 22.86 15.97
CA ILE A 341 29.63 21.63 16.75
C ILE A 341 28.36 20.91 16.30
N MET A 342 28.50 19.63 15.97
CA MET A 342 27.40 18.72 15.66
C MET A 342 27.69 17.30 16.13
N ARG A 343 26.70 16.41 16.04
CA ARG A 343 26.93 14.96 16.15
C ARG A 343 26.89 14.32 14.76
N GLY A 344 27.85 13.47 14.48
CA GLY A 344 28.00 12.80 13.20
C GLY A 344 29.12 11.77 13.24
N ASP A 345 29.24 11.00 12.18
CA ASP A 345 30.39 10.13 11.95
C ASP A 345 31.45 10.93 11.18
N GLU A 346 32.53 11.30 11.87
CA GLU A 346 33.58 12.17 11.34
C GLU A 346 34.21 11.63 10.06
N ASP A 347 34.46 10.31 9.98
CA ASP A 347 35.08 9.70 8.81
C ASP A 347 34.15 9.75 7.58
N ARG A 348 32.84 9.55 7.81
CA ARG A 348 31.82 9.63 6.76
C ARG A 348 31.62 11.05 6.26
N LEU A 349 31.58 12.02 7.17
CA LEU A 349 31.43 13.42 6.81
C LEU A 349 32.68 13.96 6.10
N LYS A 350 33.90 13.55 6.50
CA LYS A 350 35.12 13.83 5.73
C LYS A 350 35.00 13.31 4.31
N GLN A 351 34.58 12.06 4.15
CA GLN A 351 34.40 11.47 2.84
C GLN A 351 33.38 12.24 1.99
N LEU A 352 32.26 12.64 2.57
CA LEU A 352 31.24 13.44 1.88
C LEU A 352 31.84 14.74 1.32
N VAL A 353 32.61 15.47 2.14
CA VAL A 353 33.23 16.73 1.71
C VAL A 353 34.32 16.46 0.66
N ILE A 354 35.15 15.44 0.86
CA ILE A 354 36.19 15.04 -0.10
C ILE A 354 35.58 14.71 -1.46
N ASN A 355 34.49 13.94 -1.50
CA ASN A 355 33.85 13.54 -2.76
C ASN A 355 33.28 14.74 -3.52
N LEU A 356 32.62 15.67 -2.82
CA LEU A 356 32.08 16.88 -3.44
C LEU A 356 33.16 17.85 -3.90
N MET A 357 34.17 18.10 -3.06
CA MET A 357 35.29 18.98 -3.40
C MET A 357 36.13 18.43 -4.55
N ASN A 358 36.40 17.12 -4.58
CA ASN A 358 37.09 16.48 -5.70
C ASN A 358 36.28 16.57 -6.98
N ASN A 359 34.95 16.40 -6.93
CA ASN A 359 34.10 16.61 -8.09
C ASN A 359 34.20 18.07 -8.59
N ALA A 360 34.08 19.05 -7.69
CA ALA A 360 34.22 20.46 -8.02
C ALA A 360 35.57 20.75 -8.71
N VAL A 361 36.69 20.28 -8.16
CA VAL A 361 38.04 20.44 -8.75
C VAL A 361 38.22 19.65 -10.05
N ASN A 362 37.53 18.52 -10.21
CA ASN A 362 37.64 17.69 -11.42
C ASN A 362 36.90 18.26 -12.62
N TYR A 363 35.77 18.92 -12.39
CA TYR A 363 34.92 19.46 -13.45
C TYR A 363 35.07 20.97 -13.67
N THR A 364 35.94 21.62 -12.89
CA THR A 364 36.32 23.02 -13.07
C THR A 364 37.54 23.13 -14.00
N PRO A 365 37.47 23.98 -15.06
CA PRO A 365 38.63 24.24 -15.91
C PRO A 365 39.71 25.05 -15.17
N PRO A 366 40.95 25.11 -15.69
CA PRO A 366 42.01 25.94 -15.13
C PRO A 366 41.58 27.40 -14.99
N SER A 367 42.07 28.10 -13.96
CA SER A 367 41.64 29.46 -13.58
C SER A 367 40.19 29.59 -13.10
N GLY A 368 39.48 28.49 -12.88
CA GLY A 368 38.17 28.49 -12.24
C GLY A 368 38.25 28.61 -10.71
N LYS A 369 37.07 28.61 -10.07
CA LYS A 369 36.94 28.74 -8.61
C LYS A 369 36.07 27.62 -8.04
N VAL A 370 36.47 27.15 -6.87
CA VAL A 370 35.69 26.22 -6.03
C VAL A 370 35.52 26.84 -4.66
N LYS A 371 34.29 26.84 -4.13
CA LYS A 371 33.96 27.44 -2.85
C LYS A 371 33.24 26.43 -1.96
N LEU A 372 33.69 26.29 -0.72
CA LEU A 372 32.96 25.61 0.34
C LEU A 372 32.48 26.65 1.35
N LYS A 373 31.17 26.78 1.47
CA LYS A 373 30.50 27.65 2.43
C LYS A 373 29.75 26.81 3.44
N VAL A 374 29.97 27.05 4.73
CA VAL A 374 29.26 26.39 5.82
C VAL A 374 28.53 27.44 6.64
N THR A 375 27.25 27.23 6.88
CA THR A 375 26.45 28.05 7.80
C THR A 375 25.75 27.14 8.80
N GLN A 376 25.29 27.70 9.91
CA GLN A 376 24.63 26.92 10.94
C GLN A 376 23.40 27.65 11.50
N SER A 377 22.36 26.88 11.80
CA SER A 377 21.20 27.29 12.59
C SER A 377 21.25 26.60 13.96
N ASN A 378 20.18 26.77 14.74
CA ASN A 378 20.01 26.07 16.01
C ASN A 378 19.84 24.55 15.83
N ASP A 379 19.19 24.13 14.75
CA ASP A 379 18.77 22.75 14.49
C ASP A 379 19.60 22.03 13.42
N ALA A 380 20.42 22.74 12.63
CA ALA A 380 21.13 22.15 11.50
C ALA A 380 22.43 22.86 11.13
N VAL A 381 23.26 22.14 10.38
CA VAL A 381 24.43 22.63 9.65
C VAL A 381 24.10 22.59 8.16
N PHE A 382 24.41 23.68 7.45
CA PHE A 382 24.25 23.78 6.01
C PHE A 382 25.62 23.89 5.37
N ALA A 383 25.94 23.00 4.44
CA ALA A 383 27.18 23.01 3.68
C ALA A 383 26.88 23.17 2.19
N GLU A 384 27.46 24.17 1.55
CA GLU A 384 27.33 24.47 0.14
C GLU A 384 28.70 24.35 -0.54
N ILE A 385 28.80 23.49 -1.55
CA ILE A 385 29.99 23.34 -2.39
C ILE A 385 29.62 23.86 -3.77
N SER A 386 30.23 24.97 -4.18
CA SER A 386 30.01 25.63 -5.47
C SER A 386 31.26 25.59 -6.34
N ASP A 387 31.08 25.40 -7.64
CA ASP A 387 32.14 25.46 -8.64
C ASP A 387 31.76 26.33 -9.84
N THR A 388 32.76 26.80 -10.59
CA THR A 388 32.58 27.53 -11.86
C THR A 388 32.88 26.64 -13.06
N GLY A 389 32.56 25.35 -12.95
CA GLY A 389 32.88 24.33 -13.93
C GLY A 389 31.92 24.25 -15.11
N MET A 390 31.98 23.12 -15.81
CA MET A 390 31.15 22.87 -17.01
C MET A 390 29.64 22.78 -16.72
N GLY A 391 29.23 22.63 -15.46
CA GLY A 391 27.84 22.42 -15.08
C GLY A 391 27.27 21.07 -15.54
N ILE A 392 26.02 20.82 -15.16
CA ILE A 392 25.28 19.59 -15.38
C ILE A 392 24.01 19.93 -16.18
N PRO A 393 23.70 19.22 -17.27
CA PRO A 393 22.45 19.39 -18.00
C PRO A 393 21.23 19.08 -17.12
N GLU A 394 20.14 19.81 -17.32
CA GLU A 394 18.92 19.71 -16.51
C GLU A 394 18.34 18.28 -16.51
N ASP A 395 18.34 17.64 -17.67
CA ASP A 395 17.93 16.26 -17.93
C ASP A 395 18.81 15.19 -17.25
N SER A 396 19.96 15.59 -16.70
CA SER A 396 20.84 14.71 -15.93
C SER A 396 20.73 14.89 -14.41
N LEU A 397 20.15 16.00 -13.92
CA LEU A 397 20.15 16.37 -12.49
C LEU A 397 19.49 15.32 -11.60
N ASP A 398 18.39 14.71 -12.05
CA ASP A 398 17.68 13.67 -11.30
C ASP A 398 18.49 12.37 -11.17
N ARG A 399 19.49 12.19 -12.04
CA ARG A 399 20.20 10.93 -12.23
C ARG A 399 21.63 10.95 -11.69
N ILE A 400 22.18 12.11 -11.33
CA ILE A 400 23.59 12.21 -10.89
C ILE A 400 23.89 11.45 -9.59
N PHE A 401 22.86 11.14 -8.80
CA PHE A 401 22.98 10.32 -7.60
C PHE A 401 22.79 8.82 -7.86
N GLU A 402 22.46 8.42 -9.10
CA GLU A 402 22.43 7.00 -9.51
C GLU A 402 23.86 6.43 -9.53
N ARG A 403 23.97 5.15 -9.18
CA ARG A 403 25.25 4.43 -9.15
C ARG A 403 25.81 4.32 -10.57
N PHE A 404 27.11 4.58 -10.73
CA PHE A 404 27.83 4.53 -12.01
C PHE A 404 27.32 5.53 -13.06
N TYR A 405 26.43 6.46 -12.69
CA TYR A 405 25.94 7.46 -13.63
C TYR A 405 27.00 8.52 -13.90
N ARG A 406 27.13 8.88 -15.19
CA ARG A 406 28.10 9.87 -15.68
C ARG A 406 27.46 10.64 -16.83
N VAL A 407 27.47 11.96 -16.74
CA VAL A 407 26.90 12.87 -17.76
C VAL A 407 27.58 12.68 -19.12
N ASP A 408 28.90 12.46 -19.15
CA ASP A 408 29.65 12.25 -20.39
C ASP A 408 30.72 11.16 -20.24
N LYS A 409 30.50 9.98 -20.85
CA LYS A 409 31.37 8.79 -20.74
C LYS A 409 32.72 8.93 -21.46
N ALA A 410 32.87 9.87 -22.39
CA ALA A 410 34.11 10.05 -23.15
C ALA A 410 35.11 10.95 -22.41
N ARG A 411 34.65 12.10 -21.91
CA ARG A 411 35.49 13.10 -21.23
C ARG A 411 35.89 12.69 -19.81
N SER A 412 34.98 12.00 -19.12
CA SER A 412 35.17 11.64 -17.71
C SER A 412 36.15 10.47 -17.49
N ARG A 413 36.45 9.67 -18.53
CA ARG A 413 37.52 8.66 -18.46
C ARG A 413 38.89 9.28 -18.14
N ASN A 414 39.13 10.52 -18.56
CA ASN A 414 40.37 11.24 -18.28
C ASN A 414 40.43 11.87 -16.87
N THR A 415 39.29 12.04 -16.19
CA THR A 415 39.22 12.62 -14.84
C THR A 415 39.10 11.57 -13.73
N GLY A 416 39.12 10.28 -14.06
CA GLY A 416 39.25 9.17 -13.09
C GLY A 416 38.01 8.87 -12.24
N GLY A 417 36.88 9.56 -12.44
CA GLY A 417 35.68 9.35 -11.64
C GLY A 417 35.11 7.92 -11.76
N THR A 418 34.81 7.28 -10.62
CA THR A 418 34.20 5.94 -10.54
C THR A 418 32.70 5.94 -10.84
N GLY A 419 32.05 7.12 -10.81
CA GLY A 419 30.60 7.25 -10.89
C GLY A 419 29.86 6.78 -9.63
N LEU A 420 30.59 6.42 -8.57
CA LEU A 420 30.03 6.01 -7.27
C LEU A 420 30.05 7.12 -6.23
N GLY A 421 30.90 8.14 -6.40
CA GLY A 421 31.12 9.18 -5.40
C GLY A 421 29.85 9.93 -4.97
N LEU A 422 29.00 10.35 -5.91
CA LEU A 422 27.75 11.06 -5.59
C LEU A 422 26.69 10.15 -4.96
N ALA A 423 26.65 8.87 -5.33
CA ALA A 423 25.78 7.88 -4.66
C ALA A 423 26.21 7.68 -3.19
N ILE A 424 27.52 7.61 -2.93
CA ILE A 424 28.08 7.55 -1.56
C ILE A 424 27.71 8.82 -0.78
N VAL A 425 27.85 10.00 -1.39
CA VAL A 425 27.46 11.28 -0.76
C VAL A 425 25.99 11.25 -0.34
N LYS A 426 25.09 10.85 -1.24
CA LYS A 426 23.65 10.77 -0.95
C LYS A 426 23.37 9.83 0.23
N HIS A 427 23.94 8.63 0.23
CA HIS A 427 23.79 7.69 1.33
C HIS A 427 24.35 8.22 2.67
N VAL A 428 25.51 8.88 2.65
CA VAL A 428 26.08 9.48 3.87
C VAL A 428 25.15 10.56 4.44
N VAL A 429 24.60 11.43 3.58
CA VAL A 429 23.65 12.47 3.99
C VAL A 429 22.38 11.85 4.59
N GLU A 430 21.78 10.88 3.91
CA GLU A 430 20.57 10.19 4.35
C GLU A 430 20.79 9.43 5.67
N ALA A 431 21.93 8.77 5.84
CA ALA A 431 22.29 8.06 7.07
C ALA A 431 22.50 9.01 8.28
N HIS A 432 22.77 10.30 8.02
CA HIS A 432 22.82 11.34 9.05
C HIS A 432 21.47 12.07 9.23
N GLY A 433 20.40 11.61 8.56
CA GLY A 433 19.08 12.25 8.59
C GLY A 433 19.02 13.61 7.88
N GLY A 434 19.97 13.86 6.97
CA GLY A 434 20.07 15.10 6.21
C GLY A 434 19.38 15.05 4.86
N THR A 435 19.49 16.16 4.12
CA THR A 435 19.05 16.27 2.74
C THR A 435 20.15 16.88 1.86
N ILE A 436 20.19 16.49 0.59
CA ILE A 436 21.09 17.03 -0.42
C ILE A 436 20.29 17.49 -1.65
N SER A 437 20.63 18.66 -2.18
CA SER A 437 20.09 19.19 -3.43
C SER A 437 21.21 19.70 -4.31
N VAL A 438 20.95 19.80 -5.61
CA VAL A 438 21.89 20.32 -6.60
C VAL A 438 21.21 21.41 -7.42
N ASN A 439 21.96 22.49 -7.69
CA ASN A 439 21.58 23.49 -8.68
C ASN A 439 22.77 23.66 -9.65
N SER A 440 22.53 23.53 -10.94
CA SER A 440 23.58 23.61 -11.94
C SER A 440 23.06 24.20 -13.24
N GLU A 441 23.92 24.95 -13.92
CA GLU A 441 23.67 25.42 -15.27
C GLU A 441 24.93 25.19 -16.12
N VAL A 442 24.72 24.68 -17.33
CA VAL A 442 25.80 24.34 -18.26
C VAL A 442 26.68 25.57 -18.53
N ASN A 443 27.99 25.41 -18.38
CA ASN A 443 29.04 26.44 -18.47
C ASN A 443 28.97 27.57 -17.43
N LYS A 444 28.11 27.47 -16.41
CA LYS A 444 28.14 28.38 -15.26
C LYS A 444 28.65 27.71 -13.99
N GLY A 445 28.45 26.39 -13.88
CA GLY A 445 28.98 25.56 -12.80
C GLY A 445 27.88 24.85 -12.01
N THR A 446 28.25 24.30 -10.86
CA THR A 446 27.37 23.48 -10.02
C THR A 446 27.43 23.95 -8.57
N THR A 447 26.32 23.88 -7.86
CA THR A 447 26.25 24.05 -6.42
C THR A 447 25.52 22.87 -5.80
N PHE A 448 26.20 22.15 -4.92
CA PHE A 448 25.61 21.13 -4.05
C PHE A 448 25.31 21.75 -2.70
N SER A 449 24.06 21.67 -2.26
CA SER A 449 23.61 22.15 -0.96
C SER A 449 23.22 20.96 -0.09
N ILE A 450 23.82 20.86 1.09
CA ILE A 450 23.57 19.80 2.07
C ILE A 450 23.04 20.43 3.35
N ARG A 451 21.99 19.82 3.91
CA ARG A 451 21.49 20.11 5.25
C ARG A 451 21.70 18.88 6.13
N LEU A 452 22.41 19.04 7.25
CA LEU A 452 22.59 18.00 8.26
C LEU A 452 21.98 18.44 9.59
N PRO A 453 21.16 17.62 10.27
CA PRO A 453 20.62 17.96 11.57
C PRO A 453 21.72 18.04 12.64
N LYS A 454 21.66 19.06 13.48
CA LYS A 454 22.45 19.13 14.72
C LYS A 454 21.75 18.29 15.78
N ALA A 455 22.13 17.02 15.91
CA ALA A 455 21.75 16.27 17.09
C ALA A 455 22.55 16.79 18.30
N LEU A 456 22.11 17.87 18.93
CA LEU A 456 22.60 18.30 20.24
C LEU A 456 21.72 17.59 21.30
N GLY A 457 22.08 16.35 21.58
CA GLY A 457 21.50 15.53 22.65
C GLY A 457 22.60 14.84 23.41
#